data_AF-A0A836RKT4-F1
#
_entry.id   AF-A0A836RKT4-F1
#
_cell.length_a   1.000
_cell.length_b   1.000
_cell.length_c   1.000
_cell.angle_alpha   90.00
_cell.angle_beta   90.00
_cell.angle_gamma   90.00
#
_symmetry.space_group_name_H-M   'P 1'
#
loop_
_entity.id
_entity.type
_entity.pdbx_description
1 polymer ?
#
loop_
_entity_poly.entity_id
_entity_poly.type
_entity_poly.pdbx_seq_one_letter_code
_entity_poly.pdbx_strand_id
1 'polypeptide(L)' 'MSNESLPVLIQGGMGIGVSGWRLARAVSEMGQLGVVSGTALDSVLIRRLQNGDVGGHVRRALEHFPYPKVAQKILDRY' A
#
# COMPACT_ATOMS: atom_id res chain seq x y z
N MET A 1 -8.60 -12.65 29.70
CA MET A 1 -9.05 -11.90 28.50
C MET A 1 -8.45 -10.52 28.64
N SER A 2 -7.45 -10.19 27.83
CA SER A 2 -6.91 -8.83 27.79
C SER A 2 -8.05 -7.87 27.45
N ASN A 3 -8.18 -6.81 28.23
CA ASN A 3 -9.06 -5.69 27.93
C ASN A 3 -8.46 -5.03 26.67
N GLU A 4 -8.84 -5.49 25.47
CA GLU A 4 -8.38 -4.87 24.22
C GLU A 4 -9.05 -3.50 24.11
N SER A 5 -8.38 -2.49 24.66
CA SER A 5 -8.75 -1.10 24.47
C SER A 5 -8.76 -0.82 22.97
N LEU A 6 -9.90 -0.34 22.45
CA LEU A 6 -9.98 0.10 21.06
C LEU A 6 -8.93 1.19 20.78
N PRO A 7 -8.41 1.27 19.54
CA PRO A 7 -7.51 2.34 19.14
C PRO A 7 -8.10 3.72 19.47
N VAL A 8 -7.33 4.56 20.16
CA VAL A 8 -7.73 5.93 20.49
C VAL A 8 -7.35 6.93 19.39
N LEU A 9 -6.40 6.54 18.54
CA LEU A 9 -5.96 7.28 17.37
C LEU A 9 -6.22 6.49 16.09
N ILE A 10 -6.79 7.17 15.11
CA ILE A 10 -6.92 6.68 13.74
C ILE A 10 -6.11 7.60 12.84
N GLN A 11 -5.06 7.06 12.22
CA GLN A 11 -4.34 7.78 11.17
C GLN A 11 -5.19 7.75 9.90
N GLY A 12 -5.75 8.89 9.50
CA GLY A 12 -6.65 8.98 8.36
C GLY A 12 -5.99 8.68 7.01
N GLY A 13 -6.75 8.15 6.06
CA GLY A 13 -6.30 7.99 4.67
C GLY A 13 -6.12 9.35 4.00
N MET A 14 -4.87 9.75 3.73
CA MET A 14 -4.54 11.05 3.16
C MET A 14 -4.23 10.92 1.67
N GLY A 15 -5.09 11.51 0.83
CA GLY A 15 -4.84 11.77 -0.59
C GLY A 15 -4.26 10.61 -1.41
N ILE A 16 -3.56 10.98 -2.48
CA ILE A 16 -2.91 10.04 -3.41
C ILE A 16 -1.49 9.77 -2.94
N GLY A 17 -1.22 8.54 -2.47
CA GLY A 17 0.13 8.09 -2.12
C GLY A 17 0.75 8.70 -0.85
N VAL A 18 0.03 9.51 -0.07
CA VAL A 18 0.56 10.13 1.17
C VAL A 18 0.53 9.13 2.33
N SER A 19 -0.62 8.52 2.63
CA SER A 19 -0.71 7.48 3.66
C SER A 19 -0.52 6.07 3.07
N GLY A 20 0.74 5.65 2.94
CA GLY A 20 1.12 4.30 2.51
C GLY A 20 1.29 3.28 3.64
N TRP A 21 1.53 2.02 3.27
CA TRP A 21 1.66 0.88 4.21
C TRP A 21 2.73 1.06 5.29
N ARG A 22 3.79 1.83 5.03
CA ARG A 22 4.85 2.10 6.02
C ARG A 22 4.34 2.91 7.20
N LEU A 23 3.58 3.97 6.94
CA LEU A 23 2.96 4.80 7.99
C LEU A 23 1.88 4.01 8.71
N ALA A 24 0.99 3.35 7.95
CA ALA A 24 -0.07 2.53 8.54
C ALA A 24 0.51 1.44 9.46
N ARG A 25 1.58 0.75 9.03
CA ARG A 25 2.29 -0.23 9.86
C ARG A 25 2.86 0.39 11.13
N ALA A 26 3.56 1.52 11.03
CA ALA A 26 4.14 2.18 12.21
C ALA A 26 3.05 2.61 13.22
N VAL A 27 1.89 3.09 12.74
CA VAL A 27 0.74 3.42 13.59
C VAL A 27 0.16 2.16 14.25
N SER A 28 -0.01 1.07 13.48
CA SER A 28 -0.52 -0.20 14.00
C SER A 28 0.42 -0.88 15.00
N GLU A 29 1.74 -0.78 14.81
CA GLU A 29 2.74 -1.27 15.75
C GLU A 29 2.70 -0.53 17.10
N MET A 30 2.14 0.69 17.15
CA MET A 30 1.88 1.45 18.37
C MET A 30 0.51 1.16 19.01
N GLY A 31 -0.20 0.12 18.56
CA GLY A 31 -1.54 -0.24 19.05
C GLY A 31 -2.65 0.71 18.60
N GLN A 32 -2.39 1.54 17.59
CA GLN A 32 -3.36 2.47 17.01
C GLN A 32 -3.87 1.95 15.65
N LEU A 33 -4.85 2.65 15.04
CA LEU A 33 -5.39 2.22 13.74
C LEU A 33 -4.69 2.95 12.59
N GLY A 34 -3.79 2.26 11.89
CA GLY A 34 -3.19 2.74 10.65
C GLY A 34 -4.06 2.48 9.42
N VAL A 35 -4.17 3.46 8.52
CA VAL A 35 -4.96 3.35 7.28
C VAL A 35 -4.10 3.59 6.05
N VAL A 36 -4.16 2.67 5.10
CA VAL A 36 -3.56 2.83 3.77
C VAL A 36 -4.58 3.49 2.85
N SER A 37 -4.23 4.61 2.23
CA SER A 37 -5.10 5.26 1.24
C SER A 37 -5.09 4.46 -0.06
N GLY A 38 -6.28 4.13 -0.55
CA GLY A 38 -6.48 3.52 -1.87
C GLY A 38 -6.77 4.53 -2.99
N THR A 39 -6.76 5.84 -2.70
CA THR A 39 -7.10 6.87 -3.70
C THR A 39 -6.11 6.84 -4.87
N ALA A 40 -6.65 6.68 -6.08
CA ALA A 40 -5.89 6.60 -7.34
C ALA A 40 -4.74 5.58 -7.29
N LEU A 41 -4.98 4.41 -6.68
CA LEU A 41 -3.97 3.37 -6.51
C LEU A 41 -3.39 2.87 -7.84
N ASP A 42 -4.19 2.88 -8.91
CA ASP A 42 -3.77 2.63 -10.29
C ASP A 42 -2.67 3.62 -10.74
N SER A 43 -2.87 4.92 -10.50
CA SER A 43 -1.90 5.96 -10.83
C SER A 43 -0.64 5.86 -9.96
N VAL A 44 -0.80 5.55 -8.66
CA VAL A 44 0.33 5.32 -7.74
C VAL A 44 1.16 4.12 -8.19
N LEU A 45 0.52 3.02 -8.57
CA LEU A 45 1.17 1.81 -9.06
C LEU A 45 2.02 2.11 -10.30
N ILE A 46 1.42 2.75 -11.31
CA ILE A 46 2.12 3.09 -12.57
C ILE A 46 3.29 4.02 -12.29
N ARG A 47 3.08 5.08 -11.47
CA ARG A 47 4.14 6.05 -11.17
C ARG A 47 5.32 5.42 -10.42
N ARG A 48 5.08 4.43 -9.56
CA ARG A 48 6.14 3.67 -8.90
C ARG A 48 6.95 2.82 -9.87
N LEU A 49 6.28 2.12 -10.80
CA LEU A 49 6.96 1.35 -11.85
C LEU A 49 7.84 2.24 -12.72
N GLN A 50 7.31 3.38 -13.18
CA GLN A 50 8.04 4.37 -13.97
C GLN A 50 9.28 4.92 -13.25
N ASN A 51 9.23 5.03 -11.92
CA ASN A 51 10.36 5.44 -11.09
C ASN A 51 11.32 4.28 -10.77
N GLY A 52 11.19 3.14 -11.45
CA GLY A 52 12.03 1.96 -11.30
C GLY A 52 11.61 1.00 -10.18
N ASP A 53 10.47 1.22 -9.53
CA ASP A 53 9.99 0.45 -8.37
C ASP A 53 11.06 0.29 -7.28
N VAL A 54 11.54 1.42 -6.76
CA VAL A 54 12.55 1.43 -5.69
C VAL A 54 12.05 0.63 -4.48
N GLY A 55 12.75 -0.45 -4.15
CA GLY A 55 12.39 -1.43 -3.10
C GLY A 55 11.65 -2.68 -3.61
N GLY A 56 11.33 -2.75 -4.91
CA GLY A 56 10.76 -3.93 -5.58
C GLY A 56 9.35 -4.30 -5.10
N HIS A 57 8.66 -3.41 -4.39
CA HIS A 57 7.41 -3.75 -3.71
C HIS A 57 6.25 -3.91 -4.68
N VAL A 58 6.20 -3.12 -5.76
CA VAL A 58 5.14 -3.21 -6.75
C VAL A 58 5.32 -4.44 -7.62
N ARG A 59 6.54 -4.72 -8.10
CA ARG A 59 6.87 -5.91 -8.88
C ARG A 59 6.57 -7.17 -8.07
N ARG A 60 7.00 -7.24 -6.80
CA ARG A 60 6.64 -8.34 -5.89
C ARG A 60 5.14 -8.51 -5.71
N ALA A 61 4.37 -7.41 -5.59
CA ALA A 61 2.92 -7.50 -5.46
C ALA A 61 2.26 -8.02 -6.75
N LEU A 62 2.74 -7.60 -7.91
CA LEU A 62 2.27 -8.05 -9.22
C LEU A 62 2.59 -9.53 -9.49
N GLU A 63 3.73 -10.04 -9.00
CA GLU A 63 4.08 -11.48 -9.05
C GLU A 63 3.07 -12.36 -8.30
N HIS A 64 2.44 -11.84 -7.24
CA HIS A 64 1.45 -12.55 -6.45
C HIS A 64 0.00 -12.21 -6.86
N PHE A 65 -0.18 -11.39 -7.89
CA PHE A 65 -1.51 -10.95 -8.31
C PHE A 65 -2.28 -12.12 -8.94
N PRO A 66 -3.55 -12.37 -8.56
CA PRO A 66 -4.30 -13.56 -9.02
C PRO A 66 -4.50 -13.68 -10.54
N TYR A 67 -4.32 -12.58 -11.27
CA TYR A 67 -4.44 -12.54 -12.73
C TYR A 67 -3.07 -12.25 -13.37
N PRO A 68 -2.18 -13.26 -13.49
CA PRO A 68 -0.79 -13.07 -13.92
C PRO A 68 -0.67 -12.45 -15.31
N LYS A 69 -1.60 -12.75 -16.23
CA LYS A 69 -1.62 -12.14 -17.57
C LYS A 69 -1.89 -10.63 -17.54
N VAL A 70 -2.64 -10.14 -16.55
CA VAL A 70 -2.87 -8.70 -16.37
C VAL A 70 -1.62 -8.05 -15.79
N ALA A 71 -1.02 -8.67 -14.78
CA ALA A 71 0.24 -8.19 -14.19
C ALA A 71 1.35 -8.08 -15.24
N GLN A 72 1.54 -9.11 -16.07
CA GLN A 72 2.56 -9.10 -17.11
C GLN A 72 2.36 -7.95 -18.11
N LYS A 73 1.12 -7.72 -18.58
CA LYS A 73 0.84 -6.59 -19.49
C LYS A 73 1.18 -5.22 -18.90
N ILE A 74 1.03 -5.06 -17.59
CA ILE A 74 1.39 -3.82 -16.89
C ILE A 74 2.92 -3.68 -16.85
N LEU A 75 3.63 -4.75 -16.47
CA LEU A 75 5.09 -4.77 -16.38
C LEU A 75 5.78 -4.60 -17.74
N ASP A 76 5.21 -5.14 -18.81
CA ASP A 76 5.74 -5.00 -20.17
C ASP A 76 5.59 -3.55 -20.67
N ARG A 77 4.58 -2.83 -20.15
CA ARG A 77 4.27 -1.45 -20.56
C ARG A 77 5.03 -0.39 -19.75
N TYR A 78 5.38 -0.67 -18.50
CA TYR A 78 5.92 0.30 -17.52
C TYR A 78 7.08 -0.26 -16.70
#